data_AF-A0A961UU98-F1
#
_entry.id   AF-A0A961UU98-F1
#
_cell.length_a   1.000
_cell.length_b   1.000
_cell.length_c   1.000
_cell.angle_alpha   90.00
_cell.angle_beta   90.00
_cell.angle_gamma   90.00
#
_symmetry.space_group_name_H-M   'P 1'
#
loop_
_entity.id
_entity.type
_entity.pdbx_description
1 polymer ?
#
loop_
_entity_poly.entity_id
_entity_poly.type
_entity_poly.pdbx_seq_one_letter_code
_entity_poly.pdbx_strand_id
1 'polypeptide(L)'
;MRKANLQLTAASLLAIAAAASTALAQGQGPVASACKDDIPKVCAGVTHGGGRMRSCLESNKDKVSEACKTALDTHGPGKGMGQGGAKGAGSN
;
A
#
# COMPACT_ATOMS: atom_id res chain seq x y z
N MET A 1 29.45 -36.00 -28.02
CA MET A 1 29.36 -35.23 -29.28
C MET A 1 28.05 -35.59 -29.99
N ARG A 2 27.10 -34.64 -29.98
CA ARG A 2 25.99 -34.43 -30.93
C ARG A 2 25.13 -35.64 -31.34
N LYS A 3 24.20 -36.04 -30.47
CA LYS A 3 22.86 -36.42 -30.95
C LYS A 3 21.92 -35.27 -30.63
N ALA A 4 22.10 -34.20 -31.41
CA ALA A 4 21.10 -33.16 -31.53
C ALA A 4 19.91 -33.76 -32.29
N ASN A 5 18.71 -33.51 -31.77
CA ASN A 5 17.45 -33.58 -32.49
C ASN A 5 16.95 -34.98 -32.89
N LEU A 6 16.38 -35.70 -31.92
CA LEU A 6 15.38 -36.71 -32.21
C LEU A 6 14.12 -36.45 -31.37
N GLN A 7 13.25 -35.60 -31.93
CA GLN A 7 11.78 -35.56 -31.82
C GLN A 7 11.16 -35.55 -30.40
N LEU A 8 10.59 -34.42 -29.96
CA LEU A 8 9.19 -34.06 -30.26
C LEU A 8 8.18 -35.06 -29.67
N THR A 9 8.14 -35.20 -28.34
CA THR A 9 6.96 -35.74 -27.65
C THR A 9 6.67 -34.97 -26.36
N ALA A 10 5.48 -34.38 -26.35
CA ALA A 10 4.64 -34.12 -25.17
C ALA A 10 5.15 -33.10 -24.13
N ALA A 11 4.64 -31.87 -24.29
CA ALA A 11 4.08 -31.04 -23.23
C ALA A 11 4.21 -31.62 -21.81
N SER A 12 5.22 -31.17 -21.07
CA SER A 12 5.29 -31.34 -19.62
C SER A 12 5.56 -29.96 -19.02
N LEU A 13 4.48 -29.35 -18.55
CA LEU A 13 4.42 -28.12 -17.77
C LEU A 13 5.03 -28.34 -16.39
N LEU A 14 6.05 -27.57 -15.98
CA LEU A 14 6.37 -27.08 -14.62
C LEU A 14 7.81 -26.52 -14.67
N ALA A 15 8.15 -25.29 -14.24
CA ALA A 15 7.49 -24.38 -13.35
C ALA A 15 7.81 -22.93 -13.73
N ILE A 16 6.85 -22.06 -13.40
CA ILE A 16 6.67 -20.69 -13.83
C ILE A 16 7.75 -19.78 -13.22
N ALA A 17 8.24 -18.87 -14.04
CA ALA A 17 9.20 -17.84 -13.69
C ALA A 17 8.60 -16.75 -12.78
N ALA A 18 9.53 -16.06 -12.11
CA ALA A 18 9.43 -14.77 -11.42
C ALA A 18 8.84 -14.77 -10.01
N ALA A 19 9.74 -14.54 -9.05
CA ALA A 19 9.43 -14.00 -7.74
C ALA A 19 8.50 -12.79 -7.90
N ALA A 20 7.23 -12.96 -7.53
CA ALA A 20 6.34 -11.84 -7.31
C ALA A 20 6.85 -11.10 -6.07
N SER A 21 7.71 -10.11 -6.27
CA SER A 21 8.03 -9.11 -5.27
C SER A 21 6.70 -8.52 -4.82
N THR A 22 6.26 -8.90 -3.62
CA THR A 22 5.08 -8.34 -2.99
C THR A 22 5.29 -6.84 -2.89
N ALA A 23 4.56 -6.11 -3.73
CA ALA A 23 4.55 -4.66 -3.77
C ALA A 23 4.41 -4.13 -2.34
N LEU A 24 5.36 -3.32 -1.89
CA LEU A 24 5.22 -2.59 -0.65
C LEU A 24 3.90 -1.82 -0.74
N ALA A 25 2.91 -2.24 0.04
CA ALA A 25 1.70 -1.48 0.30
C ALA A 25 2.12 -0.23 1.09
N GLN A 26 2.64 0.76 0.38
CA GLN A 26 3.09 2.05 0.92
C GLN A 26 1.88 2.91 1.24
N GLY A 27 1.03 2.47 2.18
CA GLY A 27 0.15 3.32 2.98
C GLY A 27 -0.59 4.45 2.26
N GLN A 28 -1.06 4.27 1.02
CA GLN A 28 -1.84 5.28 0.31
C GLN A 28 -3.32 5.20 0.72
N GLY A 29 -3.60 5.52 1.99
CA GLY A 29 -4.97 5.77 2.44
C GLY A 29 -5.40 7.21 2.16
N PRO A 30 -6.70 7.52 2.09
CA PRO A 30 -7.19 8.89 1.89
C PRO A 30 -6.67 9.86 2.97
N VAL A 31 -6.51 9.37 4.20
CA VAL A 31 -5.86 10.10 5.31
C VAL A 31 -4.40 10.42 4.98
N ALA A 32 -3.63 9.45 4.48
CA ALA A 32 -2.22 9.66 4.17
C ALA A 32 -2.02 10.68 3.05
N SER A 33 -2.91 10.71 2.05
CA SER A 33 -2.89 11.70 0.98
C SER A 33 -3.24 13.11 1.47
N ALA A 34 -4.28 13.24 2.30
CA ALA A 34 -4.69 14.53 2.85
C ALA A 34 -3.66 15.11 3.85
N CYS A 35 -3.01 14.24 4.61
CA CYS A 35 -2.03 14.61 5.63
C CYS A 35 -0.58 14.60 5.10
N LYS A 36 -0.35 14.47 3.79
CA LYS A 36 1.00 14.24 3.22
C LYS A 36 2.02 15.32 3.59
N ASP A 37 1.58 16.58 3.69
CA ASP A 37 2.42 17.74 4.01
C ASP A 37 2.61 17.94 5.52
N ASP A 38 1.76 17.30 6.32
CA ASP A 38 1.79 17.35 7.79
C ASP A 38 2.58 16.19 8.38
N ILE A 39 2.50 15.01 7.77
CA ILE A 39 3.23 13.79 8.14
C ILE A 39 4.73 14.05 8.39
N PRO A 40 5.50 14.65 7.46
CA PRO A 40 6.94 14.87 7.68
C PRO A 40 7.23 15.96 8.72
N LYS A 41 6.26 16.82 9.07
CA LYS A 41 6.43 17.90 10.06
C LYS A 41 6.10 17.44 11.48
N VAL A 42 5.08 16.58 11.59
CA VAL A 42 4.47 16.20 12.87
C VAL A 42 4.82 14.77 13.26
N CYS A 43 4.93 13.87 12.28
CA CYS A 43 5.12 12.44 12.44
C CYS A 43 6.40 11.92 11.77
N ALA A 44 7.44 12.76 11.70
CA ALA A 44 8.74 12.38 11.16
C ALA A 44 9.28 11.13 11.89
N GLY A 45 9.64 10.10 11.14
CA GLY A 45 10.17 8.84 11.69
C GLY A 45 9.11 7.82 12.11
N VAL A 46 7.81 8.11 11.99
CA VAL A 46 6.76 7.11 12.25
C VAL A 46 6.77 6.08 11.12
N THR A 47 6.95 4.81 11.49
CA THR A 47 6.93 3.72 10.51
C THR A 47 5.55 3.62 9.85
N HIS A 48 5.52 3.75 8.53
CA HIS A 48 4.31 3.56 7.74
C HIS A 48 3.74 2.14 7.92
N GLY A 49 2.42 2.01 7.99
CA GLY A 49 1.71 0.74 8.16
C GLY A 49 1.17 0.47 9.57
N GLY A 50 0.18 -0.43 9.65
CA GLY A 50 -0.45 -0.84 10.91
C GLY A 50 -1.21 0.27 11.64
N GLY A 51 -1.65 1.33 10.93
CA GLY A 51 -2.37 2.45 11.54
C GLY A 51 -1.51 3.40 12.39
N ARG A 52 -0.21 3.13 12.56
CA ARG A 52 0.70 3.97 13.38
C ARG A 52 0.76 5.42 12.93
N MET A 53 0.81 5.64 11.61
CA MET A 53 0.80 6.98 11.03
C MET A 53 -0.47 7.74 11.41
N ARG A 54 -1.63 7.07 11.33
CA ARG A 54 -2.90 7.68 11.73
C ARG A 54 -2.89 8.02 13.22
N SER A 55 -2.44 7.10 14.08
CA SER A 55 -2.39 7.34 15.52
C SER A 55 -1.53 8.55 15.87
N CYS A 56 -0.36 8.72 15.21
CA CYS A 56 0.45 9.92 15.38
C CYS A 56 -0.29 11.19 14.96
N LEU A 57 -0.96 11.17 13.81
CA LEU A 57 -1.75 12.31 13.32
C LEU A 57 -2.94 12.62 14.25
N GLU A 58 -3.60 11.61 14.82
CA GLU A 58 -4.68 11.80 15.80
C GLU A 58 -4.17 12.40 17.11
N SER A 59 -3.03 11.94 17.63
CA SER A 59 -2.39 12.53 18.82
C SER A 59 -1.91 13.96 18.60
N ASN A 60 -1.71 14.37 17.34
CA ASN A 60 -1.28 15.71 16.98
C ASN A 60 -2.31 16.42 16.09
N LYS A 61 -3.61 16.08 16.23
CA LYS A 61 -4.67 16.60 15.36
C LYS A 61 -4.69 18.12 15.35
N ASP A 62 -4.31 18.78 16.44
CA ASP A 62 -4.24 20.25 16.54
C ASP A 62 -3.07 20.89 15.77
N LYS A 63 -2.04 20.11 15.44
CA LYS A 63 -0.80 20.57 14.77
C LYS A 63 -0.77 20.28 13.27
N VAL A 64 -1.81 19.63 12.74
CA VAL A 64 -1.96 19.33 11.32
C VAL A 64 -2.90 20.33 10.66
N SER A 65 -2.88 20.39 9.33
CA SER A 65 -3.81 21.20 8.54
C SER A 65 -5.28 20.81 8.75
N GLU A 66 -6.20 21.76 8.56
CA GLU A 66 -7.65 21.50 8.64
C GLU A 66 -8.09 20.38 7.70
N ALA A 67 -7.51 20.31 6.49
CA ALA A 67 -7.77 19.23 5.54
C ALA A 67 -7.41 17.85 6.11
N CYS A 68 -6.26 17.75 6.80
CA CYS A 68 -5.86 16.51 7.47
C CYS A 68 -6.80 16.18 8.66
N LYS A 69 -7.22 17.18 9.45
CA LYS A 69 -8.21 16.98 10.51
C LYS A 69 -9.52 16.43 9.98
N THR A 70 -10.05 17.02 8.90
CA THR A 70 -11.26 16.55 8.23
C THR A 70 -11.10 15.13 7.71
N ALA A 71 -9.95 14.79 7.11
CA ALA A 71 -9.69 13.44 6.63
C ALA A 71 -9.63 12.42 7.77
N LEU A 72 -9.03 12.77 8.92
CA LEU A 72 -9.03 11.92 10.12
C LEU A 72 -10.43 11.69 10.68
N ASP A 73 -11.31 12.69 10.58
CA ASP A 73 -12.70 12.62 11.05
C ASP A 73 -13.60 11.81 10.11
N THR A 74 -13.46 12.07 8.81
CA THR A 74 -14.32 11.49 7.76
C THR A 74 -13.96 10.04 7.44
N HIS A 75 -12.69 9.67 7.61
CA HIS A 75 -12.23 8.30 7.39
C HIS A 75 -11.95 7.66 8.74
N GLY A 76 -12.69 6.60 9.09
CA GLY A 76 -12.48 5.86 10.34
C GLY A 76 -11.10 5.19 10.45
N PRO A 77 -10.73 4.66 11.64
CA PRO A 77 -9.50 3.93 11.82
C PRO A 77 -9.57 2.66 10.97
N GLY A 78 -8.99 2.71 9.78
CA GLY A 78 -9.02 1.64 8.79
C GLY A 78 -8.63 0.33 9.44
N LYS A 79 -9.65 -0.48 9.75
CA LYS A 79 -9.48 -1.81 10.32
C LYS A 79 -8.85 -2.62 9.20
N GLY A 80 -7.53 -2.84 9.28
CA GLY A 80 -6.77 -3.52 8.26
C GLY A 80 -7.44 -4.83 7.89
N MET A 81 -8.04 -4.88 6.70
CA MET A 81 -8.62 -6.08 6.14
C MET A 81 -7.75 -6.42 4.95
N GLY A 82 -6.81 -7.33 5.16
CA GLY A 82 -6.17 -8.03 4.05
C GLY A 82 -7.26 -8.73 3.25
N GLN A 83 -7.57 -8.22 2.06
CA GLN A 83 -8.28 -8.90 0.99
C GLN A 83 -8.30 -7.97 -0.23
N GLY A 84 -7.92 -8.53 -1.37
CA GLY A 84 -7.83 -7.82 -2.64
C GLY A 84 -9.12 -7.06 -2.96
N GLY A 85 -8.95 -5.80 -3.38
CA GLY A 85 -10.06 -4.94 -3.75
C GLY A 85 -9.53 -3.84 -4.63
N ALA A 86 -9.58 -4.08 -5.93
CA ALA A 86 -9.59 -3.01 -6.91
C ALA A 86 -10.62 -1.93 -6.49
N LYS A 87 -10.36 -0.69 -6.92
CA LYS A 87 -11.33 0.40 -7.08
C LYS A 87 -11.39 1.42 -5.92
N GLY A 88 -10.67 2.50 -6.15
CA GLY A 88 -10.91 3.81 -5.56
C GLY A 88 -10.70 4.89 -6.62
N ALA A 89 -11.38 4.77 -7.76
CA ALA A 89 -11.47 5.85 -8.73
C ALA A 89 -12.37 6.94 -8.14
N GLY A 90 -11.75 8.02 -7.66
CA GLY A 90 -12.40 9.30 -7.40
C GLY A 90 -11.75 10.35 -8.29
N SER A 91 -12.15 10.37 -9.56
CA SER A 91 -11.87 11.48 -10.46
C SER A 91 -12.90 12.57 -10.19
N ASN A 92 -12.45 13.83 -10.05
CA ASN A 92 -13.32 14.96 -10.42
C ASN A 92 -13.50 14.96 -11.94
#